data_AF-X1AXK1-F1
#
_entry.id   AF-X1AXK1-F1
#
_cell.length_a   1.000
_cell.length_b   1.000
_cell.length_c   1.000
_cell.angle_alpha   90.00
_cell.angle_beta   90.00
_cell.angle_gamma   90.00
#
_symmetry.space_group_name_H-M   'P 1'
#
loop_
_entity.id
_entity.type
_entity.pdbx_description
1 polymer ?
#
loop_
_entity_poly.entity_id
_entity_poly.type
_entity_poly.pdbx_seq_one_letter_code
_entity_poly.pdbx_strand_id
1 'polypeptide(L)'
;ITRINILIAHFDFSFKFWYRFKHALDNVYCLPSFEVNDINKVIEKLKILDREIVFPLTKIGDNWVLEFKDTEGNDIEVYSKINNM
;
A
#
# COMPACT_ATOMS: atom_id res chain seq x y z
N ILE A 1 -14.93 -4.54 -8.61
CA ILE A 1 -14.96 -3.18 -8.00
C ILE A 1 -15.64 -3.30 -6.64
N THR A 2 -15.11 -4.17 -5.77
CA THR A 2 -15.79 -4.58 -4.55
C THR A 2 -14.81 -4.37 -3.41
N ARG A 3 -15.22 -3.55 -2.44
CA ARG A 3 -14.73 -3.50 -1.04
C ARG A 3 -13.36 -2.94 -0.67
N ILE A 4 -12.50 -2.54 -1.61
CA ILE A 4 -11.31 -1.70 -1.31
C ILE A 4 -11.69 -0.39 -0.57
N ASN A 5 -12.94 0.09 -0.73
CA ASN A 5 -13.43 1.31 -0.09
C ASN A 5 -13.41 1.31 1.45
N ILE A 6 -13.45 0.15 2.12
CA ILE A 6 -13.57 0.12 3.59
C ILE A 6 -12.24 0.44 4.27
N LEU A 7 -11.10 0.01 3.71
CA LEU A 7 -9.81 0.38 4.29
C LEU A 7 -9.45 1.83 3.98
N ILE A 8 -9.74 2.29 2.75
CA ILE A 8 -9.44 3.63 2.26
C ILE A 8 -10.22 4.71 3.04
N ALA A 9 -11.48 4.44 3.44
CA ALA A 9 -12.32 5.42 4.13
C ALA A 9 -11.81 5.86 5.52
N HIS A 10 -10.91 5.09 6.15
CA HIS A 10 -10.32 5.47 7.43
C HIS A 10 -9.03 6.28 7.30
N PHE A 11 -8.47 6.39 6.09
CA PHE A 11 -7.21 7.06 5.84
C PHE A 11 -7.54 8.41 5.17
N ASP A 12 -7.48 9.52 5.91
CA ASP A 12 -7.57 10.91 5.38
C ASP A 12 -6.34 11.25 4.52
N PHE A 13 -6.19 10.61 3.36
CA PHE A 13 -5.06 10.81 2.46
C PHE A 13 -5.55 11.17 1.05
N SER A 14 -4.77 11.99 0.35
CA SER A 14 -4.97 12.24 -1.08
C SER A 14 -4.46 11.04 -1.85
N PHE A 15 -5.35 10.13 -2.26
CA PHE A 15 -4.97 8.92 -2.98
C PHE A 15 -4.78 9.19 -4.47
N LYS A 16 -3.63 8.77 -5.01
CA LYS A 16 -3.48 8.51 -6.45
C LYS A 16 -3.49 7.00 -6.65
N PHE A 17 -4.61 6.49 -7.16
CA PHE A 17 -4.79 5.05 -7.34
C PHE A 17 -4.20 4.61 -8.68
N TRP A 18 -3.31 3.62 -8.61
CA TRP A 18 -2.71 2.98 -9.77
C TRP A 18 -2.86 1.46 -9.67
N TYR A 19 -2.98 0.81 -10.82
CA TYR A 19 -2.76 -0.62 -10.91
C TYR A 19 -1.32 -0.86 -11.33
N ARG A 20 -0.54 -1.55 -10.49
CA ARG A 20 0.79 -2.03 -10.85
C ARG A 20 0.71 -3.50 -11.23
N PHE A 21 1.28 -3.86 -12.38
CA PHE A 21 1.32 -5.25 -12.79
C PHE A 21 2.52 -5.94 -12.14
N LYS A 22 2.24 -6.89 -11.24
CA LYS A 22 3.26 -7.76 -10.64
C LYS A 22 3.39 -9.00 -11.51
N HIS A 23 4.58 -9.22 -12.06
CA HIS A 23 4.89 -10.42 -12.84
C HIS A 23 5.43 -11.50 -11.91
N ALA A 24 4.75 -12.64 -11.84
CA ALA A 24 5.23 -13.84 -11.17
C ALA A 24 5.06 -15.03 -12.12
N LEU A 25 6.18 -15.61 -12.59
CA LEU A 25 6.25 -16.87 -13.35
C LEU A 25 5.03 -17.08 -14.27
N ASP A 26 4.84 -16.17 -15.24
CA ASP A 26 3.79 -16.16 -16.27
C ASP A 26 2.37 -15.66 -15.87
N ASN A 27 2.15 -15.31 -14.61
CA ASN A 27 0.92 -14.63 -14.17
C ASN A 27 1.15 -13.13 -13.92
N VAL A 28 0.23 -12.33 -14.44
CA VAL A 28 0.18 -10.88 -14.23
C VAL A 28 -0.95 -10.57 -13.25
N TYR A 29 -0.59 -10.18 -12.04
CA TYR A 29 -1.57 -9.72 -11.05
C TYR A 29 -1.64 -8.20 -11.04
N CYS A 30 -2.86 -7.67 -11.11
CA CYS A 30 -3.12 -6.26 -10.85
C CYS A 30 -3.00 -6.01 -9.35
N LEU A 31 -1.90 -5.40 -8.93
CA LEU A 31 -1.68 -4.96 -7.55
C LEU A 31 -2.26 -3.55 -7.38
N PRO A 32 -3.25 -3.35 -6.50
CA PRO A 32 -3.67 -2.02 -6.10
C PRO A 32 -2.50 -1.30 -5.44
N SER A 33 -2.16 -0.10 -5.94
CA SER A 33 -1.08 0.73 -5.41
C SER A 33 -1.58 2.15 -5.18
N PHE A 34 -1.24 2.74 -4.04
CA PHE A 34 -1.60 4.13 -3.77
C PHE A 34 -0.51 4.94 -3.07
N GLU A 35 -0.45 6.22 -3.46
CA GLU A 35 0.43 7.22 -2.86
C GLU A 35 -0.15 7.78 -1.56
N VAL A 36 0.70 7.97 -0.56
CA VAL A 36 0.39 8.67 0.69
C VAL A 36 1.44 9.72 1.01
N ASN A 37 1.04 10.75 1.76
CA ASN A 37 1.94 11.84 2.18
C ASN A 37 2.86 11.44 3.35
N ASP A 38 2.42 10.50 4.19
CA ASP A 38 3.15 10.08 5.39
C ASP A 38 2.94 8.58 5.62
N ILE A 39 3.95 7.80 5.22
CA ILE A 39 3.92 6.35 5.33
C ILE A 39 3.99 5.85 6.78
N ASN A 40 4.49 6.66 7.72
CA ASN A 40 4.55 6.26 9.13
C ASN A 40 3.15 6.18 9.74
N LYS A 41 2.25 7.12 9.41
CA LYS A 41 0.84 7.06 9.82
C LYS A 41 0.13 5.83 9.28
N VAL A 42 0.49 5.38 8.08
CA VAL A 42 -0.02 4.12 7.52
C VAL A 42 0.43 2.95 8.38
N ILE A 43 1.72 2.86 8.70
CA ILE A 43 2.28 1.78 9.53
C ILE A 43 1.64 1.76 10.92
N GLU A 44 1.49 2.90 11.59
CA GLU A 44 0.82 3.00 12.90
C GLU A 44 -0.60 2.44 12.84
N LYS A 45 -1.35 2.79 11.79
CA LYS A 45 -2.71 2.33 11.64
C LYS A 45 -2.82 0.87 11.24
N LEU A 46 -1.89 0.34 10.44
CA LEU A 46 -1.80 -1.09 10.17
C LEU A 46 -1.54 -1.89 11.46
N LYS A 47 -0.73 -1.37 12.38
CA LYS A 47 -0.52 -1.97 13.71
C LYS A 47 -1.79 -1.96 14.56
N ILE A 48 -2.50 -0.83 14.63
CA ILE A 48 -3.77 -0.72 15.38
C ILE A 48 -4.82 -1.72 14.84
N LEU A 49 -4.84 -1.92 13.53
CA LEU A 49 -5.78 -2.81 12.85
C LEU A 49 -5.29 -4.27 12.81
N ASP A 50 -4.12 -4.58 13.35
CA ASP A 50 -3.48 -5.90 13.29
C ASP A 50 -3.43 -6.45 11.85
N ARG A 51 -2.91 -5.65 10.92
CA ARG A 51 -2.73 -6.03 9.51
C ARG A 51 -1.32 -6.56 9.27
N GLU A 52 -1.24 -7.65 8.52
CA GLU A 52 0.02 -8.27 8.10
C GLU A 52 0.75 -7.40 7.07
N ILE A 53 2.01 -7.08 7.34
CA ILE A 53 2.93 -6.46 6.37
C ILE A 53 3.68 -7.59 5.64
N VAL A 54 3.33 -7.82 4.37
CA VAL A 54 3.91 -8.90 3.54
C VAL A 54 5.13 -8.44 2.75
N PHE A 55 5.30 -7.13 2.59
CA PHE A 55 6.54 -6.53 2.12
C PHE A 55 6.92 -5.37 3.05
N PRO A 56 8.05 -5.46 3.77
CA PRO A 56 8.44 -4.47 4.77
C PRO A 56 8.71 -3.11 4.12
N LEU A 57 8.62 -2.05 4.92
CA LEU A 57 8.96 -0.69 4.49
C LEU A 57 10.37 -0.66 3.89
N THR A 58 10.45 -0.47 2.58
CA THR A 58 11.68 -0.55 1.80
C THR A 58 11.83 0.68 0.93
N LYS A 59 13.06 1.19 0.80
CA LYS A 59 13.37 2.27 -0.14
C LYS A 59 13.49 1.69 -1.55
N ILE A 60 12.68 2.18 -2.48
CA ILE A 60 12.72 1.82 -3.89
C ILE A 60 12.74 3.12 -4.71
N GLY A 61 13.88 3.41 -5.35
CA GLY A 61 14.10 4.70 -6.00
C GLY A 61 13.94 5.86 -5.02
N ASP A 62 13.13 6.84 -5.41
CA ASP A 62 12.81 8.04 -4.60
C ASP A 62 11.57 7.84 -3.70
N ASN A 63 11.13 6.61 -3.49
CA ASN A 63 9.95 6.30 -2.70
C ASN A 63 10.27 5.35 -1.54
N TRP A 64 9.53 5.49 -0.45
CA TRP A 64 9.30 4.44 0.53
C TRP A 64 8.11 3.60 0.08
N VAL A 65 8.24 2.27 0.10
CA VAL A 65 7.22 1.33 -0.37
C VAL A 65 7.00 0.23 0.67
N LEU A 66 5.75 -0.13 0.91
CA LEU A 66 5.37 -1.31 1.69
C LEU A 66 4.19 -2.02 1.04
N GLU A 67 4.05 -3.32 1.26
CA GLU A 67 2.84 -4.09 0.91
C GLU A 67 2.24 -4.73 2.17
N PHE A 68 0.92 -4.70 2.29
CA PHE A 68 0.19 -5.31 3.41
C PHE A 68 -1.02 -6.09 2.92
N LYS A 69 -1.55 -6.99 3.74
CA LYS A 69 -2.78 -7.76 3.46
C LYS A 69 -4.02 -7.00 3.93
N ASP A 70 -4.98 -6.81 3.02
CA ASP A 70 -6.31 -6.37 3.42
C ASP A 70 -7.10 -7.48 4.14
N THR A 71 -8.34 -7.19 4.53
CA THR A 71 -9.22 -8.14 5.22
C THR A 71 -9.67 -9.32 4.35
N GLU A 72 -9.52 -9.22 3.03
CA GLU A 72 -9.88 -10.26 2.07
C GLU A 72 -8.65 -11.09 1.64
N GLY A 73 -7.46 -10.75 2.14
CA GLY A 73 -6.20 -11.43 1.83
C GLY A 73 -5.53 -10.93 0.55
N ASN A 74 -5.98 -9.80 -0.02
CA ASN A 74 -5.32 -9.17 -1.16
C ASN A 74 -4.05 -8.44 -0.72
N ASP A 75 -3.00 -8.52 -1.54
CA ASP A 75 -1.83 -7.66 -1.38
C ASP A 75 -2.20 -6.23 -1.82
N ILE A 76 -1.84 -5.26 -1.01
CA ILE A 76 -2.05 -3.84 -1.28
C ILE A 76 -0.71 -3.11 -1.13
N GLU A 77 -0.30 -2.40 -2.17
CA GLU A 77 0.90 -1.57 -2.15
C GLU A 77 0.57 -0.14 -1.70
N VAL A 78 1.44 0.39 -0.84
CA VAL A 78 1.45 1.78 -0.44
C VAL A 78 2.83 2.35 -0.67
N TYR A 79 2.89 3.55 -1.25
CA TYR A 79 4.15 4.26 -1.39
C TYR A 79 4.04 5.72 -0.94
N SER A 80 5.16 6.29 -0.52
CA SER A 80 5.31 7.71 -0.22
C SER A 80 6.58 8.21 -0.87
N LYS A 81 6.57 9.46 -1.34
CA LYS A 81 7.82 10.12 -1.72
C LYS A 81 8.75 10.20 -0.52
N ILE A 82 10.04 9.99 -0.76
CA ILE A 82 11.06 10.34 0.22
C ILE A 82 11.12 11.87 0.23
N ASN A 83 10.68 12.48 1.33
CA ASN A 83 10.99 13.88 1.54
C ASN A 83 12.50 13.98 1.77
N ASN A 84 13.21 14.47 0.75
CA ASN A 84 14.54 15.02 0.96
C ASN A 84 14.34 16.26 1.84
N MET A 85 14.55 16.11 3.15
CA MET A 85 14.78 17.27 4.01
C MET A 85 16.00 18.05 3.51
#